data_AF-A0A9W7M4T0-F1
#
_entry.id   AF-A0A9W7M4T0-F1
#
_cell.length_a   1.000
_cell.length_b   1.000
_cell.length_c   1.000
_cell.angle_alpha   90.00
_cell.angle_beta   90.00
_cell.angle_gamma   90.00
#
_symmetry.space_group_name_H-M   'P 1'
#
loop_
_entity.id
_entity.type
_entity.pdbx_description
1 polymer ?
#
loop_
_entity_poly.entity_id
_entity_poly.type
_entity_poly.pdbx_seq_one_letter_code
_entity_poly.pdbx_strand_id
1 'polypeptide(L)' 'MLKVRKKCGFPNGIDVGSRGRSGGLCLAWRNDCQISLRSFYDRHIDFMISDDGEGRSRRCTGFYGAPEEQNRCESWNLLR' A
#
# COMPACT_ATOMS: atom_id res chain seq x y z
N MET A 1 -13.81 4.85 15.11
CA MET A 1 -12.90 3.68 15.26
C MET A 1 -11.47 4.17 15.33
N LEU A 2 -10.73 3.82 16.39
CA LEU A 2 -9.26 3.93 16.35
C LEU A 2 -8.75 3.05 15.20
N LYS A 3 -8.11 3.66 14.20
CA LYS A 3 -7.54 2.94 13.06
C LYS A 3 -6.58 1.86 13.59
N VAL A 4 -6.75 0.59 13.18
CA VAL A 4 -5.98 -0.58 13.67
C VAL A 4 -4.48 -0.29 13.72
N ARG A 5 -3.95 0.41 12.71
CA ARG A 5 -2.56 0.85 12.67
C ARG A 5 -2.06 1.56 13.93
N LYS A 6 -2.88 2.42 14.55
CA LYS A 6 -2.49 3.18 15.75
C LYS A 6 -2.34 2.25 16.95
N LYS A 7 -3.21 1.24 17.06
CA LYS A 7 -3.10 0.21 18.11
C LYS A 7 -1.87 -0.68 17.92
N CYS A 8 -1.45 -0.87 16.67
CA CYS A 8 -0.24 -1.61 16.31
C CYS A 8 1.05 -0.77 16.39
N GLY A 9 1.00 0.48 16.87
CA GLY A 9 2.18 1.33 17.01
C GLY A 9 2.65 2.02 15.73
N PHE A 10 1.82 2.05 14.69
CA PHE A 10 2.08 2.77 13.44
C PHE A 10 1.27 4.07 13.40
N PRO A 11 1.89 5.23 13.70
CA PRO A 11 1.19 6.52 13.72
C PRO A 11 0.74 6.97 12.33
N ASN A 12 1.53 6.66 11.29
CA ASN A 12 1.30 7.08 9.91
C ASN A 12 0.66 5.96 9.09
N GLY A 13 -0.14 6.34 8.09
CA GLY A 13 -0.70 5.34 7.18
C GLY A 13 -1.78 5.85 6.24
N ILE A 14 -1.92 5.14 5.13
CA ILE A 14 -2.93 5.31 4.09
C ILE A 14 -3.79 4.05 4.06
N ASP A 15 -5.11 4.27 4.02
CA ASP A 15 -6.09 3.20 3.97
C ASP A 15 -6.86 3.32 2.65
N VAL A 16 -6.85 2.26 1.85
CA VAL A 16 -7.70 2.11 0.67
C VAL A 16 -8.88 1.25 1.09
N GLY A 17 -10.07 1.85 1.09
CA GLY A 17 -11.30 1.18 1.44
C GLY A 17 -11.63 0.04 0.47
N SER A 18 -12.36 -0.96 0.94
CA SER A 18 -12.91 -2.01 0.10
C SER A 18 -13.98 -1.46 -0.85
N ARG A 19 -14.04 -1.99 -2.08
CA ARG A 19 -15.21 -1.83 -2.96
C ARG A 19 -16.02 -3.11 -2.98
N GLY A 20 -17.28 -3.03 -2.54
CA GLY A 20 -18.17 -4.19 -2.46
C GLY A 20 -17.69 -5.20 -1.41
N ARG A 21 -17.49 -6.46 -1.81
CA ARG A 21 -17.06 -7.57 -0.93
C ARG A 21 -15.54 -7.78 -0.91
N SER A 22 -14.77 -6.92 -1.57
CA SER A 22 -13.31 -7.01 -1.54
C SER A 22 -12.75 -6.73 -0.15
N GLY A 23 -11.51 -7.14 0.11
CA GLY A 23 -10.74 -6.58 1.22
C GLY A 23 -10.41 -5.10 0.99
N GLY A 24 -9.86 -4.46 2.02
CA GLY A 24 -9.18 -3.16 1.92
C GLY A 24 -7.66 -3.34 2.00
N LEU A 25 -6.91 -2.33 1.56
CA LEU A 25 -5.46 -2.27 1.67
C LEU A 25 -5.06 -1.18 2.68
N CYS A 26 -4.05 -1.45 3.49
CA CYS A 26 -3.48 -0.48 4.42
C CYS A 26 -1.97 -0.46 4.28
N LEU A 27 -1.40 0.72 4.04
CA LEU A 27 0.02 0.99 4.20
C LEU A 27 0.18 1.76 5.52
N ALA A 28 0.96 1.25 6.46
CA ALA A 28 1.21 1.89 7.75
C ALA A 28 2.70 1.88 8.07
N TRP A 29 3.21 2.97 8.65
CA TRP A 29 4.63 3.14 8.94
C TRP A 29 4.88 3.98 10.19
N ARG A 30 6.11 3.91 10.69
CA ARG A 30 6.62 4.65 11.86
C ARG A 30 7.22 5.99 11.42
N ASN A 31 7.49 6.89 12.37
CA ASN A 31 7.98 8.25 12.07
C ASN A 31 9.43 8.28 11.56
N ASP A 32 10.19 7.22 11.81
CA ASP A 32 11.56 7.01 11.34
C ASP A 32 11.61 6.51 9.88
N CYS A 33 10.47 6.31 9.23
CA CYS A 33 10.40 5.87 7.84
C CYS A 33 9.97 7.03 6.93
N GLN A 34 10.87 7.43 6.01
CA GLN A 34 10.53 8.38 4.95
C GLN A 34 9.79 7.65 3.82
N ILE A 35 8.50 7.93 3.70
CA ILE A 35 7.65 7.36 2.64
C ILE A 35 7.04 8.47 1.78
N SER A 36 7.15 8.32 0.47
CA SER A 36 6.50 9.17 -0.52
C SER A 36 5.52 8.35 -1.35
N LEU A 37 4.23 8.70 -1.28
CA LEU A 37 3.18 8.02 -2.04
C LEU A 37 3.24 8.45 -3.50
N ARG A 38 3.21 7.50 -4.44
CA ARG A 38 3.13 7.78 -5.87
C ARG A 38 1.71 7.67 -6.39
N SER A 39 1.05 6.55 -6.13
CA SER A 39 -0.33 6.32 -6.54
C SER A 39 -0.99 5.28 -5.65
N PHE A 40 -2.32 5.29 -5.62
CA PHE A 40 -3.10 4.23 -5.02
C PHE A 40 -4.44 4.08 -5.76
N TYR A 41 -4.94 2.85 -5.80
CA TYR A 41 -6.26 2.50 -6.30
C TYR A 41 -6.81 1.32 -5.50
N ASP A 42 -8.04 0.88 -5.75
CA ASP A 42 -8.75 -0.20 -5.02
C ASP A 42 -7.90 -1.43 -4.66
N ARG A 43 -6.90 -1.74 -5.50
CA ARG A 43 -6.10 -2.96 -5.43
C ARG A 43 -4.60 -2.72 -5.32
N HIS A 44 -4.13 -1.47 -5.28
CA HIS A 44 -2.70 -1.22 -5.16
C HIS A 44 -2.37 0.09 -4.44
N ILE A 45 -1.20 0.11 -3.81
CA ILE A 45 -0.56 1.29 -3.25
C ILE A 45 0.90 1.26 -3.72
N ASP A 46 1.30 2.22 -4.54
CA ASP A 46 2.68 2.40 -5.03
C ASP A 46 3.33 3.57 -4.30
N PHE A 47 4.52 3.34 -3.74
CA PHE A 47 5.21 4.30 -2.90
C PHE A 47 6.73 4.12 -2.98
N MET A 48 7.46 5.16 -2.58
CA MET A 48 8.90 5.15 -2.44
C MET A 48 9.26 5.16 -0.96
N ILE A 49 10.25 4.38 -0.57
CA ILE A 49 10.89 4.43 0.73
C ILE A 49 12.28 5.01 0.53
N SER A 50 12.63 6.05 1.28
CA SER A 50 13.97 6.64 1.25
C SER A 50 14.76 6.20 2.48
N ASP A 51 16.03 5.82 2.27
CA ASP A 51 16.98 5.57 3.36
C ASP A 51 17.58 6.92 3.80
N ASP A 52 17.44 7.25 5.09
CA ASP A 52 17.97 8.47 5.67
C ASP A 52 19.50 8.37 5.75
N GLY A 53 20.18 8.83 4.70
CA GLY A 53 21.64 9.02 4.69
C GLY A 53 22.36 8.58 3.42
N GLU A 54 21.82 7.64 2.64
CA GLU A 54 22.51 7.11 1.45
C GLU A 54 21.95 7.63 0.11
N GLY A 55 20.91 8.47 0.13
CA GLY A 55 20.24 8.95 -1.09
C GLY A 55 19.57 7.83 -1.91
N ARG A 56 19.50 6.62 -1.34
CA ARG A 56 18.87 5.45 -1.96
C ARG A 56 17.38 5.49 -1.69
N SER A 57 16.59 5.48 -2.76
CA SER A 57 15.15 5.31 -2.67
C SER A 57 14.75 3.99 -3.33
N ARG A 58 13.86 3.25 -2.67
CA ARG A 58 13.32 1.97 -3.15
C ARG A 58 11.85 2.15 -3.50
N ARG A 59 11.45 1.71 -4.68
CA ARG A 59 10.03 1.64 -5.06
C ARG A 59 9.41 0.37 -4.50
N CYS A 60 8.26 0.52 -3.87
CA CYS A 60 7.50 -0.59 -3.30
C CYS A 60 6.04 -0.47 -3.73
N THR A 61 5.45 -1.61 -4.11
CA THR A 61 4.04 -1.69 -4.45
C THR A 61 3.37 -2.72 -3.56
N GLY A 62 2.43 -2.26 -2.73
CA GLY A 62 1.49 -3.14 -2.04
C GLY A 62 0.34 -3.44 -2.99
N PHE A 63 0.09 -4.72 -3.28
CA PHE A 63 -0.90 -5.14 -4.25
C PHE A 63 -1.85 -6.19 -3.68
N TYR A 64 -3.12 -6.10 -4.05
CA TYR A 64 -4.13 -7.11 -3.78
C TYR A 64 -4.77 -7.54 -5.10
N GLY A 65 -4.57 -8.81 -5.48
CA GLY A 65 -5.12 -9.35 -6.71
C GLY A 65 -6.64 -9.39 -6.71
N ALA A 66 -7.23 -9.35 -7.91
CA ALA A 66 -8.66 -9.58 -8.06
C ALA A 66 -9.02 -10.99 -7.54
N PRO A 67 -10.10 -11.12 -6.74
CA PRO A 67 -10.55 -12.42 -6.25
C PRO A 67 -11.11 -13.29 -7.39
N GLU A 68 -11.62 -12.69 -8.47
CA GLU A 68 -12.11 -13.40 -9.64
C GLU A 68 -10.94 -13.87 -10.53
N GLU A 69 -10.92 -15.16 -10.86
CA GLU A 69 -9.83 -15.79 -11.63
C GLU A 69 -9.60 -15.12 -12.98
N GLN A 70 -10.68 -14.76 -13.66
CA GLN A 70 -10.68 -14.04 -14.94
C GLN A 70 -9.93 -12.69 -14.90
N ASN A 71 -9.88 -12.02 -13.75
CA ASN A 71 -9.26 -10.71 -13.59
C ASN A 71 -7.84 -10.78 -13.01
N ARG A 72 -7.33 -11.98 -12.69
CA ARG A 72 -5.99 -12.17 -12.13
C ARG A 72 -4.89 -11.79 -13.13
N CYS A 73 -5.05 -12.13 -14.40
CA CYS A 73 -4.06 -11.77 -15.44
C CYS A 73 -3.96 -10.24 -15.60
N GLU A 74 -5.09 -9.55 -15.65
CA GLU A 74 -5.12 -8.07 -15.69
C GLU A 74 -4.50 -7.45 -14.43
N SER A 75 -4.80 -8.03 -13.27
CA SER A 75 -4.21 -7.64 -11.98
C SER A 75 -2.68 -7.68 -12.00
N TRP A 76 -2.08 -8.73 -12.57
CA TRP A 76 -0.62 -8.83 -12.73
C TRP A 76 -0.05 -7.90 -13.81
N ASN A 77 -0.79 -7.66 -14.89
CA ASN A 77 -0.36 -6.71 -15.92
C ASN A 77 -0.21 -5.28 -15.39
N LEU A 78 -0.96 -4.90 -14.36
CA LEU A 78 -0.81 -3.60 -13.69
C LEU A 78 0.51 -3.45 -12.91
N LEU A 79 1.20 -4.55 -12.62
CA LEU A 79 2.49 -4.56 -11.92
C LEU A 79 3.69 -4.61 -12.87
N ARG A 80 3.46 -4.73 -14.17
CA ARG A 80 4.50 -4.91 -15.19
C ARG A 80 5.12 -3.59 -15.63
#